data_AF-A0A416EFE8-F1
#
_entry.id   AF-A0A416EFE8-F1
#
_cell.length_a   1.000
_cell.length_b   1.000
_cell.length_c   1.000
_cell.angle_alpha   90.00
_cell.angle_beta   90.00
_cell.angle_gamma   90.00
#
_symmetry.space_group_name_H-M   'P 1'
#
loop_
_entity.id
_entity.type
_entity.pdbx_description
1 polymer ?
#
loop_
_entity_poly.entity_id
_entity_poly.type
_entity_poly.pdbx_seq_one_letter_code
_entity_poly.pdbx_strand_id
1 'polypeptide(L)'
;MTFNIEEKNSGFRFPDDCFIINFNYTDTLEKRFGVKSKNDFHIHGVATDPESIVVGHSTHPEEPFKELIERKITEPLDPTKGLPRIDGLYAVEDALYRTDKHTADRIDALCVALMKNGVHIEDIENVYVLGHSFAEADMPYFEFIDAITRCGCNYEKLSAVGHINLGLLQSFEEDGGEQCFLDFMVRNFQYATHHRRRMLPSVEDIFANEDKDTLPYSERDAKDAVMQRFWLEQAGRTQNVLNELSKQYGVPIPEGCHSILDYMDYVDYGHDQRKRNASWHVSCFSDADRKRVKKVLKDFRVKNYTMHAMIDDCIADFAL
;
A
#
# COMPACT_ATOMS: atom_id res chain seq x y z
N MET A 1 27.29 11.06 -11.73
CA MET A 1 27.41 12.13 -10.72
C MET A 1 27.96 11.47 -9.47
N THR A 2 29.22 11.74 -9.10
CA THR A 2 29.82 11.17 -7.90
C THR A 2 29.63 12.18 -6.78
N PHE A 3 28.72 11.89 -5.85
CA PHE A 3 28.55 12.72 -4.66
C PHE A 3 29.74 12.45 -3.74
N ASN A 4 30.61 13.44 -3.60
CA ASN A 4 31.69 13.39 -2.62
C ASN A 4 31.10 13.76 -1.26
N ILE A 5 30.62 12.75 -0.53
CA ILE A 5 30.05 12.95 0.81
C ILE A 5 31.23 12.98 1.78
N GLU A 6 31.59 14.17 2.28
CA GLU A 6 32.64 14.35 3.30
C GLU A 6 32.38 13.46 4.52
N GLU A 7 33.38 12.74 5.06
CA GLU A 7 33.27 11.82 6.22
C GLU A 7 32.80 12.45 7.56
N LYS A 8 32.48 13.75 7.58
CA LYS A 8 32.04 14.44 8.78
C LYS A 8 30.70 13.91 9.31
N ASN A 9 30.58 13.90 10.63
CA ASN A 9 29.32 13.68 11.35
C ASN A 9 28.34 14.82 11.01
N SER A 10 27.04 14.52 10.93
CA SER A 10 25.99 15.49 10.63
C SER A 10 25.81 16.54 11.74
N GLY A 11 26.25 16.26 12.97
CA GLY A 11 25.97 17.11 14.14
C GLY A 11 24.61 16.83 14.79
N PHE A 12 23.90 15.81 14.31
CA PHE A 12 22.61 15.37 14.84
C PHE A 12 22.66 13.88 15.19
N ARG A 13 21.91 13.46 16.19
CA ARG A 13 21.78 12.06 16.58
C ARG A 13 20.35 11.72 16.95
N PHE A 14 19.76 10.79 16.22
CA PHE A 14 18.45 10.24 16.57
C PHE A 14 18.57 9.30 17.78
N PRO A 15 17.74 9.48 18.81
CA PRO A 15 17.70 8.59 19.97
C PRO A 15 17.19 7.19 19.60
N ASP A 16 17.39 6.23 20.52
CA ASP A 16 17.06 4.82 20.29
C ASP A 16 15.54 4.54 20.22
N ASP A 17 14.71 5.47 20.68
CA ASP A 17 13.24 5.47 20.60
C ASP A 17 12.72 6.03 19.26
N CYS A 18 13.60 6.40 18.32
CA CYS A 18 13.21 6.72 16.95
C CYS A 18 13.18 5.47 16.07
N PHE A 19 12.08 5.32 15.32
CA PHE A 19 11.94 4.38 14.22
C PHE A 19 11.85 5.16 12.90
N ILE A 20 12.65 4.77 11.92
CA ILE A 20 12.80 5.50 10.65
C ILE A 20 12.18 4.70 9.53
N ILE A 21 11.37 5.39 8.71
CA ILE A 21 10.88 4.90 7.43
C ILE A 21 11.67 5.61 6.33
N ASN A 22 12.50 4.87 5.60
CA ASN A 22 13.44 5.41 4.64
C ASN A 22 12.96 5.16 3.21
N PHE A 23 12.69 6.25 2.51
CA PHE A 23 12.24 6.27 1.12
C PHE A 23 13.41 6.25 0.13
N ASN A 24 14.64 6.41 0.62
CA ASN A 24 15.85 6.34 -0.20
C ASN A 24 16.42 4.92 -0.20
N TYR A 25 17.09 4.57 -1.30
CA TYR A 25 17.79 3.30 -1.44
C TYR A 25 19.19 3.30 -0.77
N THR A 26 19.66 4.43 -0.24
CA THR A 26 21.03 4.58 0.28
C THR A 26 21.09 4.37 1.80
N ASP A 27 22.18 3.78 2.29
CA ASP A 27 22.51 3.58 3.72
C ASP A 27 23.06 4.84 4.42
N THR A 28 22.61 6.03 3.97
CA THR A 28 23.11 7.33 4.47
C THR A 28 22.84 7.50 5.96
N LEU A 29 21.69 7.06 6.46
CA LEU A 29 21.31 7.24 7.87
C LEU A 29 22.16 6.37 8.80
N GLU A 30 22.42 5.12 8.43
CA GLU A 30 23.34 4.25 9.15
C GLU A 30 24.75 4.83 9.19
N LYS A 31 25.30 5.19 8.02
CA LYS A 31 26.69 5.65 7.89
C LYS A 31 26.94 7.04 8.49
N ARG A 32 25.94 7.93 8.50
CA ARG A 32 26.13 9.37 8.84
C ARG A 32 25.49 9.80 10.14
N PHE A 33 24.36 9.21 10.49
CA PHE A 33 23.61 9.55 11.70
C PHE A 33 23.75 8.47 12.78
N GLY A 34 24.45 7.36 12.48
CA GLY A 34 24.67 6.27 13.43
C GLY A 34 23.39 5.53 13.78
N VAL A 35 22.38 5.60 12.91
CA VAL A 35 21.11 4.88 13.08
C VAL A 35 21.40 3.39 13.02
N LYS A 36 20.85 2.64 13.97
CA LYS A 36 20.95 1.17 13.97
C LYS A 36 20.09 0.64 12.83
N SER A 37 20.64 -0.27 12.02
CA SER A 37 19.93 -0.87 10.87
C SER A 37 18.53 -1.40 11.20
N LYS A 38 18.34 -1.98 12.40
CA LYS A 38 17.03 -2.44 12.86
C LYS A 38 15.95 -1.34 12.96
N ASN A 39 16.36 -0.10 13.19
CA ASN A 39 15.49 1.08 13.28
C ASN A 39 15.38 1.84 11.95
N ASP A 40 16.02 1.38 10.85
CA ASP A 40 15.99 2.00 9.52
C ASP A 40 15.24 1.09 8.53
N PHE A 41 13.94 1.30 8.39
CA PHE A 41 13.11 0.51 7.49
C PHE A 41 13.05 1.11 6.09
N HIS A 42 13.81 0.52 5.17
CA HIS A 42 13.79 0.88 3.75
C HIS A 42 12.50 0.38 3.07
N ILE A 43 11.47 1.23 3.00
CA ILE A 43 10.14 0.86 2.49
C ILE A 43 10.13 0.47 1.01
N HIS A 44 11.15 0.92 0.26
CA HIS A 44 11.36 0.57 -1.15
C HIS A 44 12.58 -0.34 -1.38
N GLY A 45 13.16 -0.93 -0.33
CA GLY A 45 14.40 -1.69 -0.41
C GLY A 45 15.66 -0.83 -0.42
N VAL A 46 16.82 -1.49 -0.48
CA VAL A 46 18.14 -0.88 -0.27
C VAL A 46 19.08 -1.24 -1.43
N ALA A 47 19.90 -0.28 -1.87
CA ALA A 47 20.78 -0.43 -3.04
C ALA A 47 21.86 -1.51 -2.87
N THR A 48 22.20 -1.86 -1.63
CA THR A 48 23.12 -2.97 -1.32
C THR A 48 22.48 -4.35 -1.50
N ASP A 49 21.16 -4.41 -1.62
CA ASP A 49 20.38 -5.62 -1.90
C ASP A 49 19.44 -5.37 -3.11
N PRO A 50 19.94 -5.54 -4.34
CA PRO A 50 19.17 -5.27 -5.56
C PRO A 50 17.85 -6.02 -5.66
N GLU A 51 17.74 -7.22 -5.07
CA GLU A 51 16.52 -8.02 -5.08
C GLU A 51 15.44 -7.44 -4.16
N SER A 52 15.81 -6.58 -3.21
CA SER A 52 14.86 -5.87 -2.33
C SER A 52 14.21 -4.65 -2.98
N ILE A 53 14.74 -4.21 -4.12
CA ILE A 53 14.36 -2.93 -4.74
C ILE A 53 12.91 -2.99 -5.25
N VAL A 54 12.13 -2.00 -4.81
CA VAL A 54 10.72 -1.83 -5.20
C VAL A 54 10.63 -0.63 -6.14
N VAL A 55 10.12 -0.84 -7.34
CA VAL A 55 9.88 0.21 -8.34
C VAL A 55 8.43 0.13 -8.79
N GLY A 56 7.84 1.27 -9.14
CA GLY A 56 6.48 1.32 -9.67
C GLY A 56 5.63 2.41 -9.04
N HIS A 57 4.39 2.49 -9.50
CA HIS A 57 3.44 3.53 -9.10
C HIS A 57 2.11 2.95 -8.59
N SER A 58 2.08 1.65 -8.24
CA SER A 58 0.88 0.96 -7.75
C SER A 58 -0.30 1.05 -8.72
N THR A 59 0.00 0.89 -9.99
CA THR A 59 -0.93 0.99 -11.12
C THR A 59 -1.56 -0.35 -11.51
N HIS A 60 -0.96 -1.46 -11.10
CA HIS A 60 -1.43 -2.84 -11.35
C HIS A 60 -1.46 -3.62 -10.03
N PRO A 61 -2.31 -3.25 -9.07
CA PRO A 61 -2.31 -3.86 -7.74
C PRO A 61 -3.07 -5.21 -7.69
N GLU A 62 -3.88 -5.55 -8.69
CA GLU A 62 -4.60 -6.81 -8.79
C GLU A 62 -3.82 -7.88 -9.56
N GLU A 63 -3.95 -9.13 -9.15
CA GLU A 63 -3.42 -10.27 -9.91
C GLU A 63 -4.01 -10.30 -11.33
N PRO A 64 -3.30 -10.84 -12.33
CA PRO A 64 -3.90 -11.16 -13.61
C PRO A 64 -5.06 -12.15 -13.43
N PHE A 65 -6.12 -12.01 -14.24
CA PHE A 65 -7.33 -12.83 -14.10
C PHE A 65 -7.10 -14.27 -14.60
N LYS A 66 -6.46 -15.11 -13.78
CA LYS A 66 -6.03 -16.48 -14.17
C LYS A 66 -7.18 -17.37 -14.59
N GLU A 67 -8.38 -17.14 -14.09
CA GLU A 67 -9.58 -17.90 -14.42
C GLU A 67 -9.95 -17.79 -15.91
N LEU A 68 -9.54 -16.71 -16.60
CA LEU A 68 -9.71 -16.59 -18.05
C LEU A 68 -9.00 -17.72 -18.81
N ILE A 69 -7.84 -18.14 -18.30
CA ILE A 69 -7.00 -19.18 -18.89
C ILE A 69 -7.33 -20.54 -18.26
N GLU A 70 -7.40 -20.61 -16.93
CA GLU A 70 -7.54 -21.86 -16.18
C GLU A 70 -8.93 -22.48 -16.27
N ARG A 71 -9.99 -21.64 -16.31
CA ARG A 71 -11.38 -22.12 -16.28
C ARG A 71 -12.04 -22.20 -17.66
N LYS A 72 -11.29 -22.00 -18.75
CA LYS A 72 -11.81 -22.00 -20.13
C LYS A 72 -13.05 -21.10 -20.33
N ILE A 73 -13.11 -19.97 -19.61
CA ILE A 73 -14.19 -18.99 -19.78
C ILE A 73 -14.17 -18.43 -21.21
N THR A 74 -13.01 -18.51 -21.87
CA THR A 74 -12.85 -18.28 -23.30
C THR A 74 -12.51 -19.59 -24.02
N GLU A 75 -13.21 -19.85 -25.13
CA GLU A 75 -12.89 -20.96 -26.03
C GLU A 75 -12.22 -20.42 -27.31
N PRO A 76 -11.19 -21.09 -27.84
CA PRO A 76 -10.61 -20.70 -29.11
C PRO A 76 -11.61 -20.93 -30.24
N LEU A 77 -11.78 -19.92 -31.11
CA LEU A 77 -12.53 -20.03 -32.36
C LEU A 77 -12.05 -21.20 -33.24
N ASP A 78 -10.76 -21.54 -33.15
CA ASP A 78 -10.14 -22.70 -33.78
C ASP A 78 -9.46 -23.56 -32.70
N PRO A 79 -10.04 -24.72 -32.32
CA PRO A 79 -9.49 -25.61 -31.31
C PRO A 79 -8.07 -26.11 -31.60
N THR A 80 -7.61 -26.04 -32.85
CA THR A 80 -6.26 -26.46 -33.26
C THR A 80 -5.19 -25.39 -33.04
N LYS A 81 -5.60 -24.14 -32.80
CA LYS A 81 -4.70 -22.98 -32.69
C LYS A 81 -4.54 -22.45 -31.25
N GLY A 82 -5.30 -22.97 -30.29
CA GLY A 82 -5.27 -22.53 -28.89
C GLY A 82 -5.63 -21.05 -28.70
N LEU A 83 -5.28 -20.47 -27.54
CA LEU A 83 -5.43 -19.04 -27.24
C LEU A 83 -4.09 -18.28 -27.06
N PRO A 84 -3.07 -18.40 -27.94
CA PRO A 84 -1.73 -17.83 -27.73
C PRO A 84 -1.71 -16.32 -27.43
N ARG A 85 -2.69 -15.57 -27.95
CA ARG A 85 -2.82 -14.13 -27.73
C ARG A 85 -3.25 -13.81 -26.29
N ILE A 86 -4.13 -14.61 -25.70
CA ILE A 86 -4.56 -14.44 -24.31
C ILE A 86 -3.42 -14.86 -23.37
N ASP A 87 -2.73 -15.96 -23.68
CA ASP A 87 -1.55 -16.39 -22.92
C ASP A 87 -0.46 -15.30 -22.92
N GLY A 88 -0.20 -14.69 -24.09
CA GLY A 88 0.75 -13.58 -24.21
C GLY A 88 0.31 -12.32 -23.46
N LEU A 89 -0.98 -12.00 -23.45
CA LEU A 89 -1.51 -10.87 -22.68
C LEU A 89 -1.39 -11.10 -21.18
N TYR A 90 -1.76 -12.29 -20.71
CA TYR A 90 -1.61 -12.70 -19.33
C TYR A 90 -0.15 -12.65 -18.87
N ALA A 91 0.80 -13.12 -19.69
CA ALA A 91 2.21 -13.03 -19.36
C ALA A 91 2.71 -11.57 -19.21
N VAL A 92 2.16 -10.64 -19.98
CA VAL A 92 2.45 -9.20 -19.84
C VAL A 92 1.81 -8.63 -18.58
N GLU A 93 0.54 -8.93 -18.30
CA GLU A 93 -0.15 -8.50 -17.08
C GLU A 93 0.55 -9.04 -15.83
N ASP A 94 0.95 -10.31 -15.84
CA ASP A 94 1.71 -10.95 -14.77
C ASP A 94 3.08 -10.30 -14.55
N ALA A 95 3.81 -10.00 -15.64
CA ALA A 95 5.07 -9.27 -15.53
C ALA A 95 4.86 -7.86 -14.97
N LEU A 96 3.82 -7.14 -15.40
CA LEU A 96 3.49 -5.81 -14.88
C LEU A 96 3.12 -5.88 -13.39
N TYR A 97 2.24 -6.80 -13.01
CA TYR A 97 1.87 -7.05 -11.62
C TYR A 97 3.12 -7.31 -10.78
N ARG A 98 3.91 -8.34 -11.11
CA ARG A 98 5.09 -8.75 -10.34
C ARG A 98 6.19 -7.69 -10.23
N THR A 99 6.23 -6.73 -11.14
CA THR A 99 7.26 -5.68 -11.16
C THR A 99 6.75 -4.31 -10.71
N ASP A 100 5.46 -4.15 -10.46
CA ASP A 100 4.90 -2.92 -9.92
C ASP A 100 5.10 -2.86 -8.39
N LYS A 101 4.98 -1.65 -7.86
CA LYS A 101 5.01 -1.38 -6.43
C LYS A 101 3.69 -1.82 -5.82
N HIS A 102 3.69 -2.89 -5.04
CA HIS A 102 2.54 -3.27 -4.20
C HIS A 102 2.56 -2.50 -2.88
N THR A 103 1.93 -1.32 -2.86
CA THR A 103 1.98 -0.42 -1.70
C THR A 103 1.35 -1.04 -0.44
N ALA A 104 0.24 -1.77 -0.56
CA ALA A 104 -0.38 -2.44 0.58
C ALA A 104 0.53 -3.54 1.18
N ASP A 105 1.21 -4.33 0.36
CA ASP A 105 2.20 -5.31 0.84
C ASP A 105 3.39 -4.64 1.56
N ARG A 106 3.75 -3.41 1.15
CA ARG A 106 4.79 -2.62 1.84
C ARG A 106 4.29 -2.03 3.16
N ILE A 107 3.01 -1.69 3.26
CA ILE A 107 2.37 -1.31 4.52
C ILE A 107 2.35 -2.52 5.47
N ASP A 108 2.00 -3.71 5.00
CA ASP A 108 2.08 -4.93 5.80
C ASP A 108 3.51 -5.19 6.29
N ALA A 109 4.50 -5.05 5.41
CA ALA A 109 5.91 -5.16 5.77
C ALA A 109 6.35 -4.11 6.81
N LEU A 110 5.84 -2.88 6.71
CA LEU A 110 6.06 -1.83 7.71
C LEU A 110 5.48 -2.23 9.07
N CYS A 111 4.23 -2.70 9.12
CA CYS A 111 3.59 -3.17 10.35
C CYS A 111 4.40 -4.31 11.01
N VAL A 112 4.88 -5.27 10.20
CA VAL A 112 5.77 -6.34 10.68
C VAL A 112 7.08 -5.77 11.22
N ALA A 113 7.66 -4.76 10.57
CA ALA A 113 8.89 -4.12 11.03
C ALA A 113 8.70 -3.36 12.35
N LEU A 114 7.56 -2.69 12.53
CA LEU A 114 7.18 -2.02 13.78
C LEU A 114 7.06 -3.05 14.92
N MET A 115 6.30 -4.13 14.71
CA MET A 115 6.16 -5.24 15.67
C MET A 115 7.52 -5.83 16.06
N LYS A 116 8.35 -6.18 15.08
CA LYS A 116 9.67 -6.79 15.33
C LYS A 116 10.62 -5.87 16.10
N ASN A 117 10.42 -4.56 16.01
CA ASN A 117 11.23 -3.57 16.72
C ASN A 117 10.62 -3.10 18.04
N GLY A 118 9.45 -3.63 18.43
CA GLY A 118 8.75 -3.22 19.66
C GLY A 118 8.27 -1.77 19.59
N VAL A 119 7.85 -1.31 18.41
CA VAL A 119 7.29 0.03 18.22
C VAL A 119 5.78 -0.04 18.43
N HIS A 120 5.33 0.46 19.57
CA HIS A 120 3.91 0.57 19.90
C HIS A 120 3.34 1.84 19.28
N ILE A 121 2.25 1.71 18.51
CA ILE A 121 1.66 2.82 17.78
C ILE A 121 1.10 3.88 18.74
N GLU A 122 0.65 3.44 19.92
CA GLU A 122 0.07 4.26 20.99
C GLU A 122 1.10 5.26 21.55
N ASP A 123 2.39 4.91 21.52
CA ASP A 123 3.49 5.67 22.08
C ASP A 123 4.10 6.70 21.10
N ILE A 124 3.73 6.67 19.82
CA ILE A 124 4.30 7.57 18.79
C ILE A 124 3.86 9.04 18.99
N GLU A 125 4.60 9.83 19.74
CA GLU A 125 4.18 11.22 20.01
C GLU A 125 4.36 12.15 18.80
N ASN A 126 5.40 11.92 18.00
CA ASN A 126 5.84 12.80 16.94
C ASN A 126 6.14 12.04 15.65
N VAL A 127 5.69 12.57 14.51
CA VAL A 127 5.99 12.08 13.17
C VAL A 127 6.81 13.13 12.44
N TYR A 128 8.05 12.80 12.07
CA TYR A 128 8.94 13.71 11.34
C TYR A 128 9.02 13.30 9.87
N VAL A 129 8.72 14.24 8.96
CA VAL A 129 8.86 14.04 7.51
C VAL A 129 9.95 14.96 6.98
N LEU A 130 11.07 14.35 6.59
CA LEU A 130 12.30 15.07 6.25
C LEU A 130 12.57 15.01 4.74
N GLY A 131 12.51 16.17 4.07
CA GLY A 131 12.93 16.29 2.67
C GLY A 131 12.08 15.51 1.67
N HIS A 132 10.90 15.02 2.08
CA HIS A 132 10.04 14.22 1.22
C HIS A 132 9.19 15.11 0.30
N SER A 133 9.01 14.69 -0.95
CA SER A 133 8.26 15.46 -1.95
C SER A 133 6.75 15.32 -1.79
N PHE A 134 6.27 14.31 -1.06
CA PHE A 134 4.87 13.89 -1.07
C PHE A 134 4.38 13.63 -2.52
N ALA A 135 5.11 12.75 -3.23
CA ALA A 135 4.68 12.26 -4.53
C ALA A 135 3.42 11.40 -4.41
N GLU A 136 2.56 11.43 -5.44
CA GLU A 136 1.29 10.70 -5.46
C GLU A 136 1.45 9.20 -5.15
N ALA A 137 2.49 8.58 -5.70
CA ALA A 137 2.81 7.17 -5.49
C ALA A 137 3.14 6.80 -4.03
N ASP A 138 3.47 7.77 -3.18
CA ASP A 138 3.82 7.55 -1.76
C ASP A 138 2.70 7.99 -0.80
N MET A 139 1.62 8.59 -1.32
CA MET A 139 0.51 9.08 -0.49
C MET A 139 -0.11 8.02 0.41
N PRO A 140 -0.32 6.76 -0.04
CA PRO A 140 -0.94 5.77 0.82
C PRO A 140 -0.13 5.48 2.09
N TYR A 141 1.21 5.62 2.06
CA TYR A 141 2.02 5.46 3.27
C TYR A 141 1.76 6.56 4.29
N PHE A 142 1.71 7.81 3.85
CA PHE A 142 1.44 8.94 4.75
C PHE A 142 0.01 8.93 5.26
N GLU A 143 -0.96 8.53 4.42
CA GLU A 143 -2.35 8.35 4.83
C GLU A 143 -2.47 7.27 5.90
N PHE A 144 -1.77 6.14 5.72
CA PHE A 144 -1.71 5.06 6.69
C PHE A 144 -1.06 5.52 8.01
N ILE A 145 0.11 6.16 7.96
CA ILE A 145 0.82 6.66 9.15
C ILE A 145 -0.05 7.68 9.92
N ASP A 146 -0.73 8.59 9.23
CA ASP A 146 -1.65 9.52 9.89
C ASP A 146 -2.85 8.79 10.49
N ALA A 147 -3.43 7.82 9.77
CA ALA A 147 -4.57 7.06 10.27
C ALA A 147 -4.24 6.32 11.56
N ILE A 148 -3.14 5.56 11.59
CA ILE A 148 -2.75 4.76 12.77
C ILE A 148 -2.32 5.62 13.96
N THR A 149 -1.80 6.83 13.72
CA THR A 149 -1.35 7.73 14.79
C THR A 149 -2.45 8.70 15.29
N ARG A 150 -3.71 8.50 14.88
CA ARG A 150 -4.86 9.25 15.41
C ARG A 150 -5.44 8.57 16.66
N CYS A 151 -5.93 9.40 17.58
CA CYS A 151 -6.71 8.94 18.73
C CYS A 151 -7.97 8.19 18.28
N GLY A 152 -8.21 7.00 18.85
CA GLY A 152 -9.38 6.17 18.54
C GLY A 152 -9.34 5.54 17.13
N CYS A 153 -8.14 5.35 16.58
CA CYS A 153 -7.97 4.54 15.38
C CYS A 153 -8.53 3.12 15.60
N ASN A 154 -9.05 2.51 14.55
CA ASN A 154 -9.49 1.13 14.54
C ASN A 154 -8.68 0.43 13.46
N TYR A 155 -7.70 -0.40 13.85
CA TYR A 155 -6.78 -1.00 12.89
C TYR A 155 -7.47 -2.05 12.00
N GLU A 156 -8.44 -2.81 12.52
CA GLU A 156 -9.29 -3.70 11.71
C GLU A 156 -9.97 -2.95 10.53
N LYS A 157 -10.44 -1.71 10.71
CA LYS A 157 -11.02 -0.90 9.63
C LYS A 157 -10.00 -0.45 8.58
N LEU A 158 -8.72 -0.42 8.93
CA LEU A 158 -7.62 -0.11 8.02
C LEU A 158 -7.03 -1.37 7.38
N SER A 159 -7.36 -2.56 7.90
CA SER A 159 -6.96 -3.84 7.29
C SER A 159 -7.59 -3.99 5.91
N ALA A 160 -7.00 -4.85 5.07
CA ALA A 160 -7.58 -5.19 3.78
C ALA A 160 -9.04 -5.68 3.90
N VAL A 161 -9.34 -6.47 4.94
CA VAL A 161 -10.70 -6.95 5.23
C VAL A 161 -11.64 -5.79 5.59
N GLY A 162 -11.15 -4.80 6.32
CA GLY A 162 -11.91 -3.58 6.67
C GLY A 162 -12.38 -2.77 5.46
N HIS A 163 -11.72 -2.91 4.30
CA HIS A 163 -12.09 -2.27 3.05
C HIS A 163 -13.05 -3.09 2.18
N ILE A 164 -13.27 -4.36 2.50
CA ILE A 164 -14.17 -5.24 1.75
C ILE A 164 -15.63 -4.93 2.10
N ASN A 165 -16.47 -4.85 1.07
CA ASN A 165 -17.90 -4.74 1.22
C ASN A 165 -18.48 -6.09 1.64
N LEU A 166 -18.83 -6.23 2.93
CA LEU A 166 -19.42 -7.46 3.47
C LEU A 166 -20.73 -7.86 2.77
N GLY A 167 -21.52 -6.90 2.28
CA GLY A 167 -22.73 -7.19 1.52
C GLY A 167 -22.44 -7.82 0.17
N LEU A 168 -21.31 -7.46 -0.46
CA LEU A 168 -20.84 -8.12 -1.69
C LEU A 168 -20.45 -9.58 -1.39
N LEU A 169 -19.71 -9.83 -0.32
CA LEU A 169 -19.34 -11.19 0.08
C LEU A 169 -20.57 -12.06 0.36
N GLN A 170 -21.52 -11.53 1.13
CA GLN A 170 -22.78 -12.24 1.43
C GLN A 170 -23.54 -12.58 0.15
N SER A 171 -23.58 -11.67 -0.82
CA SER A 171 -24.26 -11.90 -2.09
C SER A 171 -23.64 -13.00 -2.95
N PHE A 172 -22.37 -13.37 -2.73
CA PHE A 172 -21.75 -14.53 -3.38
C PHE A 172 -22.19 -15.86 -2.76
N GLU A 173 -22.62 -15.85 -1.50
CA GLU A 173 -23.01 -17.05 -0.75
C GLU A 173 -24.52 -17.33 -0.80
N GLU A 174 -25.33 -16.36 -1.20
CA GLU A 174 -26.79 -16.47 -1.31
C GLU A 174 -27.25 -17.26 -2.56
N ASP A 175 -28.52 -17.70 -2.58
CA ASP A 175 -29.15 -18.33 -3.75
C ASP A 175 -29.09 -17.39 -4.97
N GLY A 176 -28.34 -17.79 -6.01
CA GLY A 176 -28.05 -16.95 -7.18
C GLY A 176 -26.68 -16.25 -7.15
N GLY A 177 -25.85 -16.51 -6.14
CA GLY A 177 -24.51 -15.96 -6.00
C GLY A 177 -23.56 -16.23 -7.18
N GLU A 178 -23.77 -17.31 -7.93
CA GLU A 178 -23.05 -17.56 -9.20
C GLU A 178 -23.24 -16.42 -10.21
N GLN A 179 -24.48 -15.91 -10.36
CA GLN A 179 -24.75 -14.80 -11.26
C GLN A 179 -24.14 -13.50 -10.73
N CYS A 180 -24.19 -13.27 -9.41
CA CYS A 180 -23.55 -12.11 -8.79
C CYS A 180 -22.03 -12.11 -9.02
N PHE A 181 -21.39 -13.28 -8.87
CA PHE A 181 -19.97 -13.45 -9.14
C PHE A 181 -19.64 -13.22 -10.62
N LEU A 182 -20.45 -13.75 -11.55
CA LEU A 182 -20.29 -13.49 -12.98
C LEU A 182 -20.43 -12.00 -13.31
N ASP A 183 -21.42 -11.31 -12.75
CA ASP A 183 -21.61 -9.87 -12.94
C ASP A 183 -20.42 -9.07 -12.37
N PHE A 184 -19.90 -9.48 -11.22
CA PHE A 184 -18.69 -8.90 -10.62
C PHE A 184 -17.47 -9.06 -11.54
N MET A 185 -17.29 -10.24 -12.15
CA MET A 185 -16.25 -10.49 -13.14
C MET A 185 -16.43 -9.61 -14.38
N VAL A 186 -17.64 -9.54 -14.93
CA VAL A 186 -17.96 -8.71 -16.11
C VAL A 186 -17.63 -7.24 -15.84
N ARG A 187 -17.93 -6.72 -14.65
CA ARG A 187 -17.59 -5.34 -14.25
C ARG A 187 -16.07 -5.09 -14.22
N ASN A 188 -15.27 -6.04 -13.75
CA ASN A 188 -13.81 -5.96 -13.81
C ASN A 188 -13.32 -5.86 -15.27
N PHE A 189 -13.87 -6.69 -16.17
CA PHE A 189 -13.53 -6.63 -17.60
C PHE A 189 -13.95 -5.31 -18.26
N GLN A 190 -15.16 -4.84 -17.95
CA GLN A 190 -15.65 -3.57 -18.48
C GLN A 190 -14.77 -2.39 -18.05
N TYR A 191 -14.22 -2.40 -16.84
CA TYR A 191 -13.29 -1.35 -16.42
C TYR A 191 -12.06 -1.28 -17.33
N ALA A 192 -11.45 -2.42 -17.62
CA ALA A 192 -10.27 -2.53 -18.47
C ALA A 192 -10.57 -2.14 -19.94
N THR A 193 -11.65 -2.65 -20.52
CA THR A 193 -12.02 -2.37 -21.92
C THR A 193 -12.43 -0.90 -22.11
N HIS A 194 -13.19 -0.32 -21.19
CA HIS A 194 -13.56 1.10 -21.26
C HIS A 194 -12.40 2.04 -20.94
N HIS A 195 -11.39 1.63 -20.16
CA HIS A 195 -10.14 2.39 -20.01
C HIS A 195 -9.44 2.60 -21.36
N ARG A 196 -9.34 1.54 -22.17
CA ARG A 196 -8.78 1.62 -23.53
C ARG A 196 -9.53 2.63 -24.40
N ARG A 197 -10.87 2.62 -24.38
CA ARG A 197 -11.69 3.59 -25.14
C ARG A 197 -11.40 5.04 -24.74
N ARG A 198 -11.10 5.31 -23.46
CA ARG A 198 -10.72 6.65 -22.98
C ARG A 198 -9.36 7.10 -23.52
N MET A 199 -8.38 6.20 -23.55
CA MET A 199 -7.01 6.51 -23.98
C MET A 199 -6.85 6.54 -25.51
N LEU A 200 -7.63 5.74 -26.23
CA LEU A 200 -7.55 5.57 -27.69
C LEU A 200 -8.94 5.61 -28.34
N PRO A 201 -9.64 6.75 -28.32
CA PRO A 201 -11.04 6.85 -28.76
C PRO A 201 -11.24 6.62 -30.27
N SER A 202 -10.17 6.73 -31.07
CA SER A 202 -10.20 6.55 -32.52
C SER A 202 -9.91 5.12 -32.99
N VAL A 203 -9.53 4.22 -32.07
CA VAL A 203 -9.23 2.82 -32.40
C VAL A 203 -10.50 2.01 -32.22
N GLU A 204 -10.89 1.28 -33.26
CA GLU A 204 -12.02 0.36 -33.20
C GLU A 204 -11.86 -0.59 -32.01
N ASP A 205 -12.87 -0.62 -31.15
CA ASP A 205 -12.85 -1.46 -29.98
C ASP A 205 -13.13 -2.90 -30.38
N ILE A 206 -12.06 -3.67 -30.55
CA ILE A 206 -12.11 -5.10 -30.86
C ILE A 206 -12.77 -5.95 -29.75
N PHE A 207 -13.05 -5.36 -28.58
CA PHE A 207 -13.80 -5.97 -27.48
C PHE A 207 -15.21 -5.40 -27.34
N ALA A 208 -15.67 -4.54 -28.25
CA ALA A 208 -17.05 -4.12 -28.29
C ALA A 208 -17.92 -5.35 -28.58
N ASN A 209 -18.62 -5.85 -27.56
CA ASN A 209 -19.68 -6.82 -27.77
C ASN A 209 -20.74 -6.16 -28.67
N GLU A 210 -21.05 -6.80 -29.79
CA GLU A 210 -22.19 -6.43 -30.65
C GLU A 210 -23.48 -6.63 -29.84
N ASP A 211 -23.91 -5.60 -29.11
CA ASP A 211 -25.22 -5.46 -28.45
C ASP A 211 -25.69 -6.65 -27.57
N LYS A 212 -24.77 -7.46 -27.06
CA LYS A 212 -25.04 -8.66 -26.23
C LYS A 212 -24.63 -8.52 -24.76
N ASP A 213 -24.27 -7.32 -24.31
CA ASP A 213 -23.98 -7.11 -22.89
C ASP A 213 -25.28 -7.19 -22.07
N THR A 214 -25.41 -8.26 -21.28
CA THR A 214 -26.51 -8.43 -20.33
C THR A 214 -26.44 -7.45 -19.16
N LEU A 215 -25.27 -6.83 -18.92
CA LEU A 215 -25.02 -5.91 -17.83
C LEU A 215 -24.52 -4.54 -18.36
N PRO A 216 -25.29 -3.45 -18.22
CA PRO A 216 -24.88 -2.12 -18.69
C PRO A 216 -23.64 -1.59 -17.98
N TYR A 217 -22.75 -0.90 -18.71
CA TYR A 217 -21.57 -0.30 -18.13
C TYR A 217 -21.89 0.87 -17.18
N SER A 218 -21.27 0.83 -16.01
CA SER A 218 -21.24 1.91 -15.02
C SER A 218 -19.78 2.08 -14.56
N GLU A 219 -19.17 3.24 -14.84
CA GLU A 219 -17.77 3.50 -14.45
C GLU A 219 -17.58 3.40 -12.94
N ARG A 220 -18.56 3.87 -12.17
CA ARG A 220 -18.56 3.77 -10.71
C ARG A 220 -18.51 2.32 -10.26
N ASP A 221 -19.43 1.50 -10.74
CA ASP A 221 -19.57 0.11 -10.29
C ASP A 221 -18.41 -0.76 -10.80
N ALA A 222 -17.92 -0.48 -12.01
CA ALA A 222 -16.76 -1.15 -12.58
C ALA A 222 -15.49 -0.83 -11.77
N LYS A 223 -15.29 0.45 -11.40
CA LYS A 223 -14.19 0.85 -10.53
C LYS A 223 -14.32 0.23 -9.13
N ASP A 224 -15.53 0.20 -8.57
CA ASP A 224 -15.79 -0.42 -7.27
C ASP A 224 -15.48 -1.93 -7.30
N ALA A 225 -15.91 -2.65 -8.34
CA ALA A 225 -15.62 -4.07 -8.50
C ALA A 225 -14.12 -4.37 -8.56
N VAL A 226 -13.34 -3.55 -9.29
CA VAL A 226 -11.88 -3.65 -9.35
C VAL A 226 -11.24 -3.40 -7.98
N MET A 227 -11.68 -2.35 -7.27
CA MET A 227 -11.18 -2.08 -5.92
C MET A 227 -11.54 -3.18 -4.92
N GLN A 228 -12.75 -3.73 -4.97
CA GLN A 228 -13.16 -4.84 -4.11
C GLN A 228 -12.36 -6.10 -4.40
N ARG A 229 -12.06 -6.37 -5.68
CA ARG A 229 -11.16 -7.46 -6.08
C ARG A 229 -9.77 -7.28 -5.47
N PHE A 230 -9.18 -6.10 -5.62
CA PHE A 230 -7.89 -5.78 -5.02
C PHE A 230 -7.87 -6.08 -3.51
N TRP A 231 -8.88 -5.61 -2.76
CA TRP A 231 -8.93 -5.82 -1.31
C TRP A 231 -9.13 -7.29 -0.92
N LEU A 232 -9.90 -8.07 -1.68
CA LEU A 232 -10.03 -9.52 -1.49
C LEU A 232 -8.68 -10.23 -1.64
N GLU A 233 -7.95 -9.90 -2.70
CA GLU A 233 -6.61 -10.47 -2.96
C GLU A 233 -5.60 -10.04 -1.89
N GLN A 234 -5.62 -8.76 -1.51
CA GLN A 234 -4.77 -8.24 -0.42
C GLN A 234 -5.08 -8.92 0.91
N ALA A 235 -6.36 -9.14 1.25
CA ALA A 235 -6.74 -9.83 2.48
C ALA A 235 -6.16 -11.25 2.54
N GLY A 236 -6.13 -11.97 1.41
CA GLY A 236 -5.46 -13.26 1.30
C GLY A 236 -3.95 -13.17 1.58
N ARG A 237 -3.27 -12.16 1.03
CA ARG A 237 -1.83 -11.92 1.28
C ARG A 237 -1.54 -11.52 2.73
N THR A 238 -2.31 -10.60 3.30
CA THR A 238 -2.18 -10.19 4.70
C THR A 238 -2.45 -11.35 5.66
N GLN A 239 -3.43 -12.22 5.35
CA GLN A 239 -3.68 -13.43 6.14
C GLN A 239 -2.48 -14.39 6.14
N ASN A 240 -1.76 -14.52 5.03
CA ASN A 240 -0.51 -15.30 4.98
C ASN A 240 0.56 -14.72 5.91
N VAL A 241 0.72 -13.39 5.93
CA VAL A 241 1.64 -12.70 6.86
C VAL A 241 1.25 -12.97 8.31
N LEU A 242 -0.03 -12.83 8.67
CA LEU A 242 -0.53 -13.14 10.01
C LEU A 242 -0.27 -14.60 10.40
N ASN A 243 -0.48 -15.54 9.47
CA ASN A 243 -0.21 -16.96 9.71
C ASN A 243 1.28 -17.24 9.96
N GLU A 244 2.18 -16.54 9.28
CA GLU A 244 3.62 -16.61 9.51
C GLU A 244 4.01 -16.04 10.87
N LEU A 245 3.47 -14.87 11.24
CA LEU A 245 3.68 -14.28 12.56
C LEU A 245 3.15 -15.20 13.66
N SER A 246 1.95 -15.77 13.50
CA SER A 246 1.37 -16.71 14.45
C SER A 246 2.26 -17.92 14.72
N LYS A 247 2.84 -18.49 13.66
CA LYS A 247 3.83 -19.57 13.78
C LYS A 247 5.12 -19.11 14.46
N GLN A 248 5.62 -17.92 14.11
CA GLN A 248 6.86 -17.37 14.65
C GLN A 248 6.77 -17.09 16.15
N TYR A 249 5.67 -16.50 16.61
CA TYR A 249 5.47 -16.10 18.01
C TYR A 249 4.79 -17.20 18.86
N GLY A 250 4.22 -18.23 18.22
CA GLY A 250 3.51 -19.31 18.91
C GLY A 250 2.18 -18.86 19.53
N VAL A 251 1.62 -17.75 19.04
CA VAL A 251 0.37 -17.15 19.53
C VAL A 251 -0.69 -17.27 18.43
N PRO A 252 -1.85 -17.93 18.69
CA PRO A 252 -2.91 -18.06 17.69
C PRO A 252 -3.50 -16.70 17.32
N ILE A 253 -3.92 -16.55 16.07
CA ILE A 253 -4.62 -15.35 15.61
C ILE A 253 -6.01 -15.33 16.26
N PRO A 254 -6.40 -14.23 16.95
CA PRO A 254 -7.74 -14.10 17.51
C PRO A 254 -8.84 -14.15 16.44
N GLU A 255 -10.02 -14.63 16.82
CA GLU A 255 -11.19 -14.59 15.94
C GLU A 255 -11.52 -13.13 15.57
N GLY A 256 -11.71 -12.88 14.27
CA GLY A 256 -12.01 -11.54 13.75
C GLY A 256 -10.81 -10.59 13.66
N CYS A 257 -9.59 -11.06 13.88
CA CYS A 257 -8.37 -10.28 13.71
C CYS A 257 -7.80 -10.45 12.29
N HIS A 258 -7.79 -9.36 11.53
CA HIS A 258 -7.27 -9.29 10.16
C HIS A 258 -6.22 -8.19 10.00
N SER A 259 -5.98 -7.40 11.05
CA SER A 259 -4.93 -6.38 11.12
C SER A 259 -3.66 -6.93 11.76
N ILE A 260 -2.51 -6.66 11.14
CA ILE A 260 -1.19 -6.96 11.71
C ILE A 260 -0.96 -6.14 13.00
N LEU A 261 -1.50 -4.92 13.07
CA LEU A 261 -1.36 -4.08 14.26
C LEU A 261 -2.24 -4.55 15.43
N ASP A 262 -3.49 -4.99 15.16
CA ASP A 262 -4.32 -5.58 16.22
C ASP A 262 -3.72 -6.91 16.70
N TYR A 263 -3.12 -7.69 15.79
CA TYR A 263 -2.38 -8.89 16.16
C TYR A 263 -1.14 -8.58 17.02
N MET A 264 -0.39 -7.53 16.68
CA MET A 264 0.74 -7.03 17.48
C MET A 264 0.28 -6.66 18.89
N ASP A 265 -0.77 -5.85 19.02
CA ASP A 265 -1.35 -5.48 20.31
C ASP A 265 -1.77 -6.70 21.12
N TYR A 266 -2.38 -7.71 20.46
CA TYR A 266 -2.77 -8.95 21.12
C TYR A 266 -1.57 -9.74 21.65
N VAL A 267 -0.49 -9.85 20.86
CA VAL A 267 0.73 -10.57 21.24
C VAL A 267 1.42 -9.89 22.43
N ASP A 268 1.41 -8.56 22.49
CA ASP A 268 2.09 -7.77 23.52
C ASP A 268 1.22 -7.48 24.76
N TYR A 269 0.08 -8.17 24.92
CA TYR A 269 -0.89 -8.03 26.02
C TYR A 269 -1.64 -6.69 26.07
N GLY A 270 -1.67 -5.96 24.96
CA GLY A 270 -2.40 -4.72 24.76
C GLY A 270 -1.74 -3.50 25.37
N HIS A 271 -2.02 -2.34 24.79
CA HIS A 271 -1.51 -1.04 25.24
C HIS A 271 -2.64 -0.09 25.65
N ASP A 272 -2.30 0.87 26.51
CA ASP A 272 -3.19 1.97 26.84
C ASP A 272 -3.51 2.76 25.56
N GLN A 273 -4.80 2.91 25.28
CA GLN A 273 -5.25 3.63 24.09
C GLN A 273 -4.70 5.07 24.06
N ARG A 274 -4.15 5.46 22.90
CA ARG A 274 -3.67 6.81 22.63
C ARG A 274 -4.73 7.86 22.94
N LYS A 275 -4.34 8.87 23.73
CA LYS A 275 -5.23 9.97 24.15
C LYS A 275 -5.21 11.19 23.22
N ARG A 276 -4.19 11.31 22.35
CA ARG A 276 -3.96 12.47 21.47
C ARG A 276 -3.32 12.04 20.16
N ASN A 277 -3.73 12.64 19.05
CA ASN A 277 -3.08 12.43 17.76
C ASN A 277 -1.60 12.82 17.83
N ALA A 278 -0.75 12.12 17.07
CA ALA A 278 0.66 12.49 16.94
C ALA A 278 0.83 13.91 16.35
N SER A 279 1.93 14.57 16.71
CA SER A 279 2.33 15.86 16.15
C SER A 279 3.18 15.63 14.90
N TRP A 280 2.81 16.25 13.78
CA TRP A 280 3.57 16.13 12.54
C TRP A 280 4.57 17.28 12.38
N HIS A 281 5.84 16.98 12.12
CA HIS A 281 6.89 17.96 11.84
C HIS A 281 7.40 17.73 10.43
N VAL A 282 7.19 18.69 9.53
CA VAL A 282 7.47 18.52 8.10
C VAL A 282 8.43 19.58 7.59
N SER A 283 9.59 19.18 7.07
CA SER A 283 10.51 20.11 6.43
C SER A 283 10.09 20.42 4.99
N CYS A 284 10.12 21.70 4.61
CA CYS A 284 9.69 22.20 3.30
C CYS A 284 10.74 23.17 2.77
N PHE A 285 11.46 22.78 1.70
CA PHE A 285 12.56 23.59 1.16
C PHE A 285 12.06 24.82 0.37
N SER A 286 11.02 24.68 -0.45
CA SER A 286 10.50 25.78 -1.28
C SER A 286 9.05 26.17 -0.95
N ASP A 287 8.63 27.35 -1.41
CA ASP A 287 7.21 27.78 -1.33
C ASP A 287 6.26 26.85 -2.08
N ALA A 288 6.73 26.25 -3.17
CA ALA A 288 5.97 25.24 -3.91
C ALA A 288 5.78 23.97 -3.08
N ASP A 289 6.83 23.51 -2.38
CA ASP A 289 6.74 22.38 -1.46
C ASP A 289 5.78 22.68 -0.32
N ARG A 290 5.91 23.86 0.30
CA ARG A 290 5.03 24.30 1.39
C ARG A 290 3.56 24.30 0.97
N LYS A 291 3.23 24.77 -0.24
CA LYS A 291 1.85 24.73 -0.77
C LYS A 291 1.35 23.30 -0.97
N ARG A 292 2.21 22.43 -1.53
CA ARG A 292 1.89 21.01 -1.76
C ARG A 292 1.67 20.27 -0.46
N VAL A 293 2.58 20.38 0.50
CA VAL A 293 2.49 19.79 1.84
C VAL A 293 1.24 20.29 2.58
N LYS A 294 0.97 21.61 2.56
CA LYS A 294 -0.26 22.16 3.17
C LYS A 294 -1.53 21.56 2.58
N LYS A 295 -1.56 21.31 1.26
CA LYS A 295 -2.69 20.65 0.61
C LYS A 295 -2.84 19.22 1.12
N VAL A 296 -1.75 18.45 1.13
CA VAL A 296 -1.74 17.05 1.60
C VAL A 296 -2.20 16.95 3.06
N LEU A 297 -1.62 17.73 3.97
CA LEU A 297 -1.99 17.74 5.38
C LEU A 297 -3.45 18.14 5.60
N LYS A 298 -3.99 19.02 4.75
CA LYS A 298 -5.41 19.39 4.77
C LYS A 298 -6.31 18.25 4.27
N ASP A 299 -5.92 17.58 3.19
CA ASP A 299 -6.67 16.48 2.59
C ASP A 299 -6.75 15.30 3.56
N PHE A 300 -5.64 15.00 4.24
CA PHE A 300 -5.57 14.04 5.36
C PHE A 300 -6.18 14.57 6.66
N ARG A 301 -6.59 15.84 6.75
CA ARG A 301 -7.15 16.44 7.97
C ARG A 301 -6.22 16.35 9.19
N VAL A 302 -4.91 16.39 8.97
CA VAL A 302 -3.90 16.48 10.03
C VAL A 302 -4.08 17.82 10.74
N LYS A 303 -4.46 17.78 12.01
CA LYS A 303 -4.74 18.99 12.80
C LYS A 303 -3.53 19.53 13.53
N ASN A 304 -2.63 18.65 13.95
CA ASN A 304 -1.48 18.98 14.78
C ASN A 304 -0.20 18.83 13.95
N TYR A 305 0.23 19.92 13.30
CA TYR A 305 1.45 19.91 12.51
C TYR A 305 2.21 21.23 12.56
N THR A 306 3.53 21.14 12.41
CA THR A 306 4.46 22.26 12.26
C THR A 306 5.26 22.06 10.97
N MET A 307 5.40 23.13 10.18
CA MET A 307 6.23 23.11 8.96
C MET A 307 7.48 23.95 9.14
N HIS A 308 8.62 23.34 8.85
CA HIS A 308 9.94 23.93 8.99
C HIS A 308 10.51 24.34 7.64
N ALA A 309 11.34 25.37 7.61
CA ALA A 309 11.97 25.84 6.37
C ALA A 309 13.16 24.94 5.98
N MET A 310 13.92 24.45 6.97
CA MET A 310 15.05 23.56 6.77
C MET A 310 14.85 22.22 7.48
N ILE A 311 15.61 21.20 7.05
CA ILE A 311 15.67 19.92 7.77
C ILE A 311 16.23 20.15 9.17
N ASP A 312 17.33 20.89 9.29
CA ASP A 312 18.00 21.19 10.57
C ASP A 312 17.04 21.81 11.60
N ASP A 313 16.17 22.75 11.19
CA ASP A 313 15.14 23.32 12.06
C ASP A 313 14.12 22.26 12.52
N CYS A 314 13.79 21.33 11.63
CA CYS A 314 12.82 20.26 11.89
C CYS A 314 13.35 19.22 12.88
N ILE A 315 14.67 19.04 12.93
CA ILE A 315 15.37 18.06 13.78
C ILE A 315 16.22 18.73 14.87
N ALA A 316 15.94 20.01 15.18
CA ALA A 316 16.75 20.81 16.10
C ALA A 316 16.87 20.18 17.50
N ASP A 317 15.82 19.49 17.95
CA ASP A 317 15.79 18.78 19.24
C ASP A 317 16.75 17.57 19.30
N PHE A 318 17.30 17.14 18.15
CA PHE A 318 18.24 16.04 18.02
C PHE A 318 19.70 16.49 17.79
N ALA A 319 20.00 17.79 17.95
CA ALA A 319 21.36 18.31 17.84
C ALA A 319 22.27 17.78 18.97
N LEU A 320 23.54 17.52 18.64
CA LEU A 320 24.57 17.00 19.56
C LEU A 320 25.24 18.06 20.44
#